data_AF-A0A9X7GT90-F1
#
_entry.id   AF-A0A9X7GT90-F1
#
_cell.length_a   1.000
_cell.length_b   1.000
_cell.length_c   1.000
_cell.angle_alpha   90.00
_cell.angle_beta   90.00
_cell.angle_gamma   90.00
#
_symmetry.space_group_name_H-M   'P 1'
#
loop_
_entity.id
_entity.type
_entity.pdbx_description
1 polymer ?
#
loop_
_entity_poly.entity_id
_entity_poly.type
_entity_poly.pdbx_seq_one_letter_code
_entity_poly.pdbx_strand_id
1 'polypeptide(L)'
;MKKQIRLKNGKVVLINPNLTGYTLFQLEKEGVLTKSFMTSLLSTGDIQNIDIFDSMRTVYAAYRQANVADYMDFESFMKVYEVDVVEALHVFTAIMQRETKKNRMAQGFQAKKRGKKA
;
A
#
# COMPACT_ATOMS: atom_id res chain seq x y z
N MET A 1 8.86 17.87 -5.04
CA MET A 1 9.61 19.16 -4.90
C MET A 1 11.07 18.86 -4.56
N LYS A 2 12.05 19.33 -5.34
CA LYS A 2 13.48 19.03 -5.06
C LYS A 2 14.03 19.96 -3.96
N LYS A 3 14.78 19.40 -3.02
CA LYS A 3 15.50 20.14 -1.96
C LYS A 3 17.01 19.88 -2.08
N GLN A 4 17.84 20.76 -1.52
CA GLN A 4 19.28 20.55 -1.43
C GLN A 4 19.67 20.11 -0.02
N ILE A 5 20.64 19.19 0.07
CA ILE A 5 21.32 18.84 1.33
C ILE A 5 22.84 18.92 1.14
N ARG A 6 23.55 19.17 2.24
CA ARG A 6 25.02 19.17 2.26
C ARG A 6 25.52 17.91 2.95
N LEU A 7 26.37 17.16 2.25
CA LEU A 7 27.03 15.96 2.76
C LEU A 7 28.26 16.35 3.60
N LYS A 8 28.68 15.46 4.50
CA LYS A 8 29.86 15.69 5.38
C LYS A 8 31.17 15.91 4.60
N ASN A 9 31.27 15.38 3.39
CA ASN A 9 32.41 15.62 2.49
C ASN A 9 32.35 16.98 1.75
N GLY A 10 31.43 17.86 2.13
CA GLY A 10 31.29 19.20 1.56
C GLY A 10 30.42 19.28 0.31
N LYS A 11 30.05 18.15 -0.32
CA LYS A 11 29.23 18.12 -1.54
C LYS A 11 27.77 18.52 -1.25
N VAL A 12 27.19 19.34 -2.12
CA VAL A 12 25.75 19.63 -2.12
C VAL A 12 25.07 18.73 -3.14
N VAL A 13 24.00 18.05 -2.72
CA VAL A 13 23.22 17.15 -3.57
C VAL A 13 21.73 17.48 -3.48
N LEU A 14 21.00 17.11 -4.54
CA LEU A 14 19.54 17.24 -4.58
C LEU A 14 18.89 15.99 -4.00
N ILE A 15 17.81 16.19 -3.26
CA ILE A 15 16.90 15.15 -2.80
C ILE A 15 15.48 15.45 -3.30
N ASN A 16 14.69 14.40 -3.53
CA ASN A 16 13.26 14.49 -3.76
C ASN A 16 12.55 13.67 -2.69
N PRO A 17 11.73 14.28 -1.81
CA PRO A 17 10.99 13.53 -0.80
C PRO A 17 9.84 12.71 -1.41
N ASN A 18 9.43 13.01 -2.64
CA ASN A 18 8.38 12.28 -3.33
C ASN A 18 9.00 11.02 -3.95
N LEU A 19 8.86 9.90 -3.26
CA LEU A 19 9.36 8.61 -3.72
C LEU A 19 8.29 7.93 -4.58
N THR A 20 8.71 7.35 -5.70
CA THR A 20 7.82 6.54 -6.53
C THR A 20 7.76 5.11 -6.01
N GLY A 21 6.68 4.40 -6.32
CA GLY A 21 6.56 3.00 -5.95
C GLY A 21 7.69 2.15 -6.53
N TYR A 22 8.09 2.45 -7.77
CA TYR A 22 9.21 1.79 -8.44
C TYR A 22 10.54 1.99 -7.70
N THR A 23 10.84 3.22 -7.26
CA THR A 23 12.05 3.50 -6.48
C THR A 23 12.09 2.70 -5.18
N LEU A 24 10.96 2.60 -4.48
CA LEU A 24 10.88 1.81 -3.23
C LEU A 24 11.13 0.32 -3.49
N PHE A 25 10.55 -0.25 -4.55
CA PHE A 25 10.80 -1.65 -4.92
C PHE A 25 12.26 -1.91 -5.27
N GLN A 26 12.91 -1.03 -6.04
CA GLN A 26 14.32 -1.18 -6.39
C GLN A 26 15.20 -1.13 -5.14
N LEU A 27 14.99 -0.16 -4.26
CA LEU A 27 15.74 -0.04 -3.01
C LEU A 27 15.53 -1.23 -2.07
N GLU A 28 14.36 -1.88 -2.10
CA GLU A 28 14.13 -3.13 -1.37
C GLU A 28 14.92 -4.29 -1.96
N LYS A 29 14.93 -4.43 -3.28
CA LYS A 29 15.73 -5.46 -3.98
C LYS A 29 17.23 -5.27 -3.82
N GLU A 30 17.69 -4.03 -3.73
CA GLU A 30 19.08 -3.67 -3.44
C GLU A 30 19.46 -3.91 -1.96
N GLY A 31 18.49 -4.21 -1.09
CA GLY A 31 18.70 -4.41 0.34
C GLY A 31 18.91 -3.11 1.13
N VAL A 32 18.71 -1.95 0.50
CA VAL A 32 18.82 -0.62 1.13
C VAL A 32 17.62 -0.36 2.05
N LEU A 33 16.43 -0.76 1.60
CA LEU A 33 15.21 -0.77 2.41
C LEU A 33 14.83 -2.20 2.73
N THR A 34 14.47 -2.46 3.98
CA THR A 34 13.89 -3.75 4.36
C THR A 34 12.39 -3.60 4.57
N LYS A 35 11.64 -4.67 4.30
CA LYS A 35 10.21 -4.72 4.62
C LYS A 35 9.95 -4.41 6.09
N SER A 36 10.77 -4.95 6.99
CA SER A 36 10.65 -4.71 8.43
C SER A 36 10.87 -3.24 8.81
N PHE A 37 11.84 -2.57 8.20
CA PHE A 37 12.06 -1.13 8.40
C PHE A 37 10.86 -0.33 7.93
N MET A 38 10.34 -0.62 6.73
CA MET A 38 9.17 0.05 6.19
C MET A 38 7.94 -0.16 7.07
N THR A 39 7.65 -1.39 7.50
CA THR A 39 6.55 -1.67 8.43
C THR A 39 6.75 -0.92 9.75
N SER A 40 7.96 -0.88 10.31
CA SER A 40 8.23 -0.19 11.58
C SER A 40 7.98 1.32 11.54
N LEU A 41 8.20 1.97 10.39
CA LEU A 41 7.89 3.39 10.20
C LEU A 41 6.38 3.67 10.24
N LEU A 42 5.58 2.66 9.88
CA LEU A 42 4.12 2.75 9.75
C LEU A 42 3.36 2.22 10.96
N SER A 43 4.03 1.48 11.85
CA SER A 43 3.46 0.92 13.08
C SER A 43 3.12 1.96 14.17
N THR A 44 3.04 3.25 13.83
CA THR A 44 2.59 4.31 14.74
C THR A 44 1.05 4.32 14.86
N GLY A 45 0.48 3.21 15.36
CA GLY A 45 -0.97 3.07 15.61
C GLY A 45 -1.45 1.63 15.80
N ASP A 46 -2.76 1.42 15.90
CA ASP A 46 -3.42 0.11 16.07
C ASP A 46 -3.30 -0.82 14.85
N ILE A 47 -2.66 -0.35 13.77
CA ILE A 47 -2.48 -1.09 12.53
C ILE A 47 -1.09 -1.74 12.56
N GLN A 48 -1.02 -2.92 13.17
CA GLN A 48 0.21 -3.71 13.20
C GLN A 48 0.29 -4.66 12.00
N ASN A 49 1.50 -4.88 11.48
CA ASN A 49 1.83 -5.90 10.47
C ASN A 49 1.24 -5.70 9.07
N ILE A 50 1.02 -4.46 8.61
CA ILE A 50 0.72 -4.22 7.19
C ILE A 50 2.04 -4.05 6.41
N ASP A 51 2.19 -4.83 5.34
CA ASP A 51 3.25 -4.64 4.35
C ASP A 51 2.85 -3.48 3.42
N ILE A 52 3.69 -2.45 3.37
CA ILE A 52 3.46 -1.28 2.51
C ILE A 52 3.43 -1.66 1.03
N PHE A 53 4.22 -2.66 0.62
CA PHE A 53 4.25 -3.10 -0.77
C PHE A 53 2.94 -3.79 -1.15
N ASP A 54 2.31 -4.50 -0.22
CA ASP A 54 0.98 -5.08 -0.44
C ASP A 54 -0.10 -4.00 -0.51
N SER A 55 0.05 -2.94 0.30
CA SER A 55 -0.83 -1.77 0.21
C SER A 55 -0.72 -1.08 -1.16
N MET A 56 0.50 -0.89 -1.67
CA MET A 56 0.73 -0.33 -3.00
C MET A 56 0.20 -1.22 -4.13
N ARG A 57 0.37 -2.54 -4.05
CA ARG A 57 -0.23 -3.49 -5.00
C ARG A 57 -1.75 -3.38 -5.00
N THR A 58 -2.33 -3.15 -3.82
CA THR A 58 -3.77 -2.99 -3.66
C THR A 58 -4.28 -1.68 -4.28
N VAL A 59 -3.51 -0.58 -4.20
CA VAL A 59 -3.78 0.66 -4.95
C VAL A 59 -3.80 0.38 -6.46
N TYR A 60 -2.81 -0.33 -6.99
CA TYR A 60 -2.80 -0.68 -8.42
C TYR A 60 -4.00 -1.54 -8.82
N ALA A 61 -4.37 -2.53 -7.99
CA ALA A 61 -5.54 -3.35 -8.25
C ALA A 61 -6.83 -2.50 -8.30
N ALA A 62 -6.98 -1.55 -7.39
CA ALA A 62 -8.11 -0.61 -7.40
C ALA A 62 -8.09 0.30 -8.64
N TYR A 63 -6.93 0.84 -9.02
CA TYR A 63 -6.74 1.61 -10.25
C TYR A 63 -7.16 0.82 -11.49
N ARG A 64 -6.68 -0.41 -11.64
CA ARG A 64 -6.99 -1.26 -12.79
C ARG A 64 -8.48 -1.64 -12.84
N GLN A 65 -9.09 -1.90 -11.68
CA GLN A 65 -10.52 -2.17 -11.58
C GLN A 65 -11.37 -0.97 -12.04
N ALA A 66 -10.92 0.26 -11.77
CA ALA A 66 -11.60 1.48 -12.18
C ALA A 66 -11.38 1.81 -13.68
N ASN A 67 -10.31 1.30 -14.28
CA ASN A 67 -9.87 1.65 -15.64
C ASN A 67 -9.71 0.39 -16.51
N VAL A 68 -10.80 -0.36 -16.70
CA VAL A 68 -10.75 -1.71 -17.29
C VAL A 68 -10.25 -1.73 -18.75
N ALA A 69 -10.54 -0.68 -19.52
CA ALA A 69 -10.23 -0.62 -20.95
C ALA A 69 -8.94 0.15 -21.28
N ASP A 70 -8.49 1.04 -20.38
CA ASP A 70 -7.33 1.92 -20.60
C ASP A 70 -6.54 2.03 -19.30
N TYR A 71 -5.59 1.13 -19.11
CA TYR A 71 -4.73 1.10 -17.94
C TYR A 71 -3.26 0.90 -18.32
N MET A 72 -2.40 1.43 -17.47
CA MET A 72 -0.96 1.19 -17.51
C MET A 72 -0.65 -0.16 -16.86
N ASP A 73 0.38 -0.86 -17.35
CA ASP A 73 0.90 -2.01 -16.63
C ASP A 73 1.45 -1.61 -15.25
N PHE A 74 1.66 -2.60 -14.39
CA PHE A 74 2.06 -2.39 -13.00
C PHE A 74 3.36 -1.59 -12.87
N GLU A 75 4.37 -1.91 -13.68
CA GLU A 75 5.67 -1.25 -13.57
C GLU A 75 5.58 0.21 -14.04
N SER A 76 4.91 0.44 -15.17
CA SER A 76 4.67 1.79 -15.70
C SER A 76 3.89 2.65 -14.71
N PHE A 77 2.85 2.09 -14.08
CA PHE A 77 2.11 2.77 -13.02
C PHE A 77 3.01 3.10 -11.81
N MET A 78 3.80 2.14 -11.34
CA MET A 78 4.69 2.33 -10.17
C MET A 78 5.79 3.37 -10.41
N LYS A 79 6.20 3.59 -11.67
CA LYS A 79 7.18 4.63 -12.04
C LYS A 79 6.64 6.05 -11.90
N VAL A 80 5.32 6.23 -12.01
CA VAL A 80 4.67 7.56 -11.96
C VAL A 80 3.85 7.76 -10.68
N TYR A 81 3.49 6.68 -9.98
CA TYR A 81 2.82 6.73 -8.70
C TYR A 81 3.80 7.20 -7.61
N GLU A 82 3.67 8.46 -7.19
CA GLU A 82 4.27 8.97 -5.96
C GLU A 82 3.56 8.34 -4.76
N VAL A 83 4.30 7.66 -3.90
CA VAL A 83 3.69 6.87 -2.81
C VAL A 83 3.19 7.80 -1.71
N ASP A 84 1.87 7.82 -1.56
CA ASP A 84 1.20 8.27 -0.35
C ASP A 84 0.85 7.03 0.51
N VAL A 85 1.51 6.92 1.66
CA VAL A 85 1.30 5.77 2.55
C VAL A 85 -0.08 5.80 3.21
N VAL A 86 -0.59 6.99 3.53
CA VAL A 86 -1.92 7.13 4.14
C VAL A 86 -2.98 6.69 3.14
N GLU A 87 -2.85 7.11 1.88
CA GLU A 87 -3.71 6.64 0.80
C GLU A 87 -3.63 5.12 0.63
N ALA A 88 -2.41 4.58 0.51
CA ALA A 88 -2.21 3.15 0.29
C ALA A 88 -2.83 2.29 1.41
N LEU A 89 -2.64 2.70 2.67
CA LEU A 89 -3.26 2.03 3.82
C LEU A 89 -4.78 2.19 3.83
N HIS A 90 -5.30 3.36 3.46
CA HIS A 90 -6.74 3.59 3.37
C HIS A 90 -7.40 2.66 2.33
N VAL A 91 -6.82 2.57 1.13
CA VAL A 91 -7.32 1.68 0.06
C VAL A 91 -7.23 0.22 0.50
N PHE A 92 -6.11 -0.19 1.09
CA PHE A 92 -5.92 -1.55 1.59
C PHE A 92 -6.97 -1.92 2.66
N THR A 93 -7.11 -1.08 3.69
CA THR A 93 -8.06 -1.33 4.78
C THR A 93 -9.51 -1.28 4.30
N ALA A 94 -9.87 -0.41 3.35
CA ALA A 94 -11.21 -0.37 2.77
C ALA A 94 -11.57 -1.70 2.07
N ILE A 95 -10.61 -2.32 1.40
CA ILE A 95 -10.79 -3.64 0.76
C ILE A 95 -10.92 -4.74 1.81
N MET A 96 -10.04 -4.77 2.82
CA MET A 96 -10.11 -5.77 3.91
C MET A 96 -11.36 -5.63 4.79
N GLN A 97 -11.83 -4.40 5.04
CA GLN A 97 -13.07 -4.15 5.79
C GLN A 97 -14.31 -4.62 5.01
N ARG A 98 -14.30 -4.54 3.68
CA ARG A 98 -15.38 -5.10 2.85
C ARG A 98 -15.43 -6.62 2.97
N GLU A 99 -14.28 -7.30 2.96
CA GLU A 99 -14.19 -8.76 3.18
C GLU A 99 -14.73 -9.16 4.56
N THR A 100 -14.30 -8.48 5.63
CA THR A 100 -14.78 -8.79 6.99
C THR A 100 -16.27 -8.51 7.19
N LYS A 101 -16.81 -7.42 6.62
CA LYS A 101 -18.26 -7.14 6.63
C LYS A 101 -19.06 -8.19 5.86
N LYS A 102 -18.58 -8.61 4.66
CA LYS A 102 -19.20 -9.70 3.90
C LYS A 102 -19.22 -11.02 4.68
N ASN A 103 -18.11 -11.36 5.33
CA ASN A 103 -18.02 -12.57 6.16
C ASN A 103 -18.96 -12.54 7.37
N ARG A 104 -19.09 -11.40 8.06
CA ARG A 104 -20.06 -11.25 9.17
C ARG A 104 -21.51 -11.39 8.70
N MET A 105 -21.85 -10.81 7.54
CA MET A 105 -23.18 -10.99 6.96
C MET A 105 -23.44 -12.45 6.58
N ALA A 106 -22.49 -13.10 5.89
CA ALA A 106 -22.60 -14.51 5.51
C ALA A 106 -22.76 -15.44 6.72
N GLN A 107 -22.01 -15.19 7.81
CA GLN A 107 -22.15 -15.89 9.08
C GLN A 107 -23.53 -15.66 9.71
N GLY A 108 -24.03 -14.42 9.70
CA GLY A 108 -25.39 -14.10 10.18
C GLY A 108 -26.50 -14.78 9.39
N PHE A 109 -26.34 -14.93 8.06
CA PHE A 109 -27.26 -15.68 7.22
C PHE A 109 -27.20 -17.21 7.49
N GLN A 110 -26.02 -17.78 7.72
CA GLN A 110 -25.88 -19.19 8.10
C GLN A 110 -26.44 -19.48 9.50
N ALA A 111 -26.23 -18.58 10.46
CA ALA A 111 -26.79 -18.68 11.80
C ALA A 111 -28.33 -18.65 11.79
N LYS A 112 -28.94 -17.77 10.98
CA LYS A 112 -30.40 -17.74 10.81
C LYS A 112 -30.97 -18.98 10.10
N LYS A 113 -30.20 -19.62 9.21
CA LYS A 113 -30.61 -20.88 8.57
C LYS A 113 -30.52 -22.10 9.50
N ARG A 114 -29.56 -22.12 10.44
CA ARG A 114 -29.45 -23.18 11.47
C ARG A 114 -30.53 -23.09 12.57
N GLY A 115 -31.10 -21.91 12.80
CA GLY A 115 -32.22 -21.71 13.74
C GLY A 115 -33.61 -22.09 13.19
N LYS A 116 -33.73 -22.48 11.91
CA LYS A 116 -34.95 -23.05 11.31
C LYS A 116 -34.77 -24.54 11.00
N LYS A 117 -34.58 -25.34 12.04
CA LYS A 117 -35.02 -26.73 12.07
C LYS A 117 -35.87 -26.88 13.32
N ALA A 118 -37.16 -26.58 13.16
CA ALA A 118 -38.23 -27.13 13.96
C ALA A 118 -38.81 -28.31 13.17
#